data_AF-A0AB73Q381-F1
#
_entry.id   AF-A0AB73Q381-F1
#
_cell.length_a   1.000
_cell.length_b   1.000
_cell.length_c   1.000
_cell.angle_alpha   90.00
_cell.angle_beta   90.00
_cell.angle_gamma   90.00
#
_symmetry.space_group_name_H-M   'P 1'
#
loop_
_entity.id
_entity.type
_entity.pdbx_description
1 polymer ?
#
loop_
_entity_poly.entity_id
_entity_poly.type
_entity_poly.pdbx_seq_one_letter_code
_entity_poly.pdbx_strand_id
1 'polypeptide(L)'
;MKSREYKAAEADRKSFKVSAGIDWLDIKVSLSKRTQHRYVQEELLRITELKLWVEPCGICISKLSSYAPRPDNNVKTWVKPMISSTNDTFRIRFHDLLAKNHGGMLEAVLEQLQKRFPFVHEPQIVGIEVFCDFWHKQRSVSATRAMTYRLQTSLFSNGTRPRQFNPASWKNVYLFPGTRITPYRNFRTGNKWDNISWQVYHKRTDNAQKLPVEEQRARVEVTLKGAALTHYSLHRLSDMQRFRFETLTHLFKFRKPIEPEMMANGDMFRFTAINAVRKVNDATAERGLHSFNNIGRRDKRSWMMVNGDKRLRKESSHLAVVNDLQNAVKGALRRLHV
;
A
#
# COMPACT_ATOMS: atom_id res chain seq x y z
N MET A 1 15.04 32.26 7.94
CA MET A 1 15.07 30.97 8.68
C MET A 1 15.92 29.97 7.92
N LYS A 2 17.13 29.66 8.40
CA LYS A 2 17.98 28.63 7.81
C LYS A 2 17.28 27.27 7.98
N SER A 3 16.99 26.58 6.87
CA SER A 3 16.47 25.21 6.90
C SER A 3 17.45 24.34 7.66
N ARG A 4 17.03 23.72 8.76
CA ARG A 4 17.82 22.66 9.41
C ARG A 4 18.10 21.59 8.36
N GLU A 5 19.34 21.52 7.88
CA GLU A 5 19.83 20.38 7.12
C GLU A 5 19.66 19.15 8.00
N TYR A 6 18.64 18.33 7.71
CA TYR A 6 18.58 16.99 8.23
C TYR A 6 19.67 16.18 7.52
N LYS A 7 20.93 16.30 7.96
CA LYS A 7 21.93 15.28 7.71
C LYS A 7 21.45 14.03 8.43
N ALA A 8 20.69 13.20 7.72
CA ALA A 8 20.24 11.93 8.25
C ALA A 8 21.49 11.10 8.52
N ALA A 9 21.91 11.02 9.79
CA ALA A 9 22.74 9.91 10.21
C ALA A 9 22.03 8.65 9.71
N GLU A 10 22.67 7.90 8.82
CA GLU A 10 22.06 6.73 8.20
C GLU A 10 21.61 5.81 9.33
N ALA A 11 20.31 5.63 9.51
CA ALA A 11 19.79 4.85 10.61
C ALA A 11 20.34 3.42 10.49
N ASP A 12 21.23 3.05 11.43
CA ASP A 12 21.84 1.73 11.42
C ASP A 12 20.74 0.69 11.61
N ARG A 13 20.55 -0.15 10.59
CA ARG A 13 19.57 -1.23 10.63
C ARG A 13 19.81 -2.13 11.83
N LYS A 14 21.06 -2.30 12.32
CA LYS A 14 21.41 -3.15 13.49
C LYS A 14 20.70 -2.78 14.78
N SER A 15 20.30 -1.54 14.93
CA SER A 15 19.51 -1.05 16.07
C SER A 15 18.03 -1.42 16.01
N PHE A 16 17.58 -2.09 14.94
CA PHE A 16 16.19 -2.43 14.71
C PHE A 16 15.93 -3.94 14.66
N LYS A 17 14.81 -4.36 15.27
CA LYS A 17 14.15 -5.65 15.02
C LYS A 17 13.15 -5.47 13.89
N VAL A 18 13.08 -6.43 12.96
CA VAL A 18 12.15 -6.38 11.83
C VAL A 18 11.13 -7.50 11.93
N SER A 19 9.85 -7.14 11.80
CA SER A 19 8.72 -8.07 11.73
C SER A 19 7.88 -7.78 10.49
N ALA A 20 7.16 -8.77 10.01
CA ALA A 20 6.19 -8.63 8.93
C ALA A 20 4.84 -9.18 9.38
N GLY A 21 3.77 -8.76 8.71
CA GLY A 21 2.43 -9.22 9.01
C GLY A 21 1.42 -8.82 7.94
N ILE A 22 0.21 -9.33 8.08
CA ILE A 22 -0.95 -8.89 7.31
C ILE A 22 -1.68 -7.83 8.15
N ASP A 23 -1.88 -6.63 7.60
CA ASP A 23 -2.61 -5.55 8.27
C ASP A 23 -4.12 -5.75 8.11
N TRP A 24 -4.54 -6.10 6.89
CA TRP A 24 -5.92 -6.48 6.59
C TRP A 24 -6.05 -7.38 5.37
N LEU A 25 -7.19 -8.06 5.30
CA LEU A 25 -7.64 -8.92 4.21
C LEU A 25 -9.05 -8.51 3.79
N ASP A 26 -9.25 -8.24 2.51
CA ASP A 26 -10.58 -8.02 1.93
C ASP A 26 -11.07 -9.34 1.34
N ILE A 27 -12.16 -9.87 1.92
CA ILE A 27 -12.84 -11.08 1.46
C ILE A 27 -14.15 -10.70 0.77
N LYS A 28 -14.34 -11.22 -0.44
CA LYS A 28 -15.60 -11.15 -1.17
C LYS A 28 -16.42 -12.40 -0.90
N VAL A 29 -17.65 -12.21 -0.44
CA VAL A 29 -18.66 -13.26 -0.29
C VAL A 29 -19.82 -13.01 -1.24
N SER A 30 -20.38 -14.09 -1.79
CA SER A 30 -21.59 -14.07 -2.61
C SER A 30 -22.66 -14.91 -1.93
N LEU A 31 -23.76 -14.30 -1.54
CA LEU A 31 -24.88 -14.90 -0.83
C LEU A 31 -25.92 -15.42 -1.83
N SER A 32 -26.56 -16.54 -1.50
CA SER A 32 -27.65 -17.14 -2.27
C SER A 32 -28.91 -16.28 -2.36
N LYS A 33 -29.07 -15.31 -1.46
CA LYS A 33 -30.23 -14.40 -1.40
C LYS A 33 -29.75 -12.96 -1.20
N ARG A 34 -30.45 -12.04 -1.85
CA ARG A 34 -30.26 -10.60 -1.64
C ARG A 34 -30.52 -10.26 -0.17
N THR A 35 -29.59 -9.52 0.42
CA THR A 35 -29.60 -9.15 1.83
C THR A 35 -29.27 -7.66 1.96
N GLN A 36 -29.73 -7.00 3.01
CA GLN A 36 -29.31 -5.63 3.30
C GLN A 36 -27.95 -5.64 3.99
N HIS A 37 -27.08 -4.68 3.63
CA HIS A 37 -25.76 -4.51 4.24
C HIS A 37 -25.80 -4.51 5.78
N ARG A 38 -26.81 -3.86 6.39
CA ARG A 38 -26.95 -3.80 7.85
C ARG A 38 -27.03 -5.17 8.51
N TYR A 39 -27.71 -6.14 7.90
CA TYR A 39 -27.89 -7.47 8.50
C TYR A 39 -26.61 -8.30 8.43
N VAL A 40 -25.82 -8.13 7.37
CA VAL A 40 -24.49 -8.75 7.29
C VAL A 40 -23.56 -8.15 8.35
N GLN A 41 -23.61 -6.82 8.52
CA GLN A 41 -22.79 -6.12 9.52
C GLN A 41 -23.21 -6.46 10.97
N GLU A 42 -24.50 -6.57 11.26
CA GLU A 42 -25.03 -6.97 12.56
C GLU A 42 -24.63 -8.41 12.91
N GLU A 43 -24.73 -9.34 11.96
CA GLU A 43 -24.32 -10.73 12.19
C GLU A 43 -22.81 -10.84 12.42
N LEU A 44 -21.99 -10.12 11.63
CA LEU A 44 -20.55 -10.07 11.85
C LEU A 44 -20.20 -9.44 13.21
N LEU A 45 -20.89 -8.39 13.63
CA LEU A 45 -20.72 -7.80 14.96
C LEU A 45 -21.10 -8.81 16.05
N ARG A 46 -22.14 -9.61 15.85
CA ARG A 46 -22.54 -10.66 16.80
C ARG A 46 -21.50 -11.78 16.88
N ILE A 47 -20.95 -12.22 15.74
CA ILE A 47 -19.98 -13.32 15.68
C ILE A 47 -18.61 -12.90 16.22
N THR A 48 -18.19 -11.67 15.90
CA THR A 48 -16.80 -11.21 16.16
C THR A 48 -16.67 -10.23 17.31
N GLU A 49 -17.78 -9.68 17.80
CA GLU A 49 -17.83 -8.53 18.72
C GLU A 49 -17.15 -7.26 18.15
N LEU A 50 -16.82 -7.26 16.85
CA LEU A 50 -16.14 -6.17 16.17
C LEU A 50 -17.02 -5.58 15.07
N LYS A 51 -17.03 -4.26 14.98
CA LYS A 51 -17.70 -3.55 13.88
C LYS A 51 -16.83 -3.59 12.63
N LEU A 52 -16.94 -4.67 11.87
CA LEU A 52 -16.20 -4.84 10.62
C LEU A 52 -16.71 -3.87 9.54
N TRP A 53 -15.78 -3.49 8.66
CA TRP A 53 -16.12 -2.75 7.44
C TRP A 53 -16.68 -3.73 6.42
N VAL A 54 -17.89 -3.43 5.94
CA VAL A 54 -18.60 -4.21 4.92
C VAL A 54 -19.02 -3.23 3.83
N GLU A 55 -18.85 -3.63 2.57
CA GLU A 55 -19.30 -2.85 1.42
C GLU A 55 -20.06 -3.76 0.46
N PRO A 56 -21.31 -3.41 0.10
CA PRO A 56 -22.01 -4.13 -0.95
C PRO A 56 -21.28 -3.95 -2.29
N CYS A 57 -21.02 -5.05 -2.99
CA CYS A 57 -20.37 -5.04 -4.29
C CYS A 57 -21.42 -4.71 -5.36
N GLY A 58 -21.39 -3.48 -5.87
CA GLY A 58 -22.26 -3.02 -6.94
C GLY A 58 -23.49 -2.24 -6.47
N ILE A 59 -24.04 -1.46 -7.39
CA ILE A 59 -25.31 -0.75 -7.22
C ILE A 59 -26.35 -1.60 -7.91
N CYS A 60 -27.20 -2.30 -7.15
CA CYS A 60 -28.40 -2.87 -7.73
C CYS A 60 -29.36 -1.70 -8.01
N ILE A 61 -29.53 -1.30 -9.27
CA ILE A 61 -30.57 -0.34 -9.65
C ILE A 61 -31.86 -1.15 -9.82
N SER A 62 -32.82 -1.00 -8.92
CA SER A 62 -34.14 -1.61 -9.07
C SER A 62 -35.08 -0.64 -9.79
N LYS A 63 -35.87 -1.17 -10.74
CA LYS A 63 -36.98 -0.55 -11.50
C LYS A 63 -37.03 0.99 -11.59
N LEU A 64 -36.91 1.50 -12.83
CA LEU A 64 -37.38 2.83 -13.22
C LEU A 64 -38.88 2.94 -12.87
N SER A 65 -39.28 3.86 -11.98
CA SER A 65 -40.69 4.21 -11.88
C SER A 65 -41.04 5.07 -13.08
N SER A 66 -41.78 4.52 -14.06
CA SER A 66 -42.37 5.33 -15.11
C SER A 66 -43.46 6.21 -14.49
N TYR A 67 -43.18 7.50 -14.29
CA TYR A 67 -44.26 8.47 -14.15
C TYR A 67 -44.89 8.65 -15.54
N ALA A 68 -46.21 8.41 -15.64
CA ALA A 68 -46.94 8.69 -16.87
C ALA A 68 -46.76 10.17 -17.25
N PRO A 69 -46.47 10.49 -18.52
CA PRO A 69 -46.39 11.88 -18.95
C PRO A 69 -47.73 12.57 -18.73
N ARG A 70 -47.71 13.80 -18.21
CA ARG A 70 -48.87 14.68 -18.39
C ARG A 70 -48.93 15.09 -19.87
N PRO A 71 -50.10 15.11 -20.52
CA PRO A 71 -50.25 15.22 -21.97
C PRO A 71 -49.76 16.54 -22.60
N ASP A 72 -49.24 17.46 -21.80
CA ASP A 72 -48.97 18.86 -22.11
C ASP A 72 -47.50 19.28 -22.01
N ASN A 73 -46.55 18.38 -21.73
CA ASN A 73 -45.12 18.74 -21.62
C ASN A 73 -44.15 17.80 -22.36
N ASN A 74 -43.52 18.32 -23.43
CA ASN A 74 -42.47 17.67 -24.24
C ASN A 74 -41.08 17.59 -23.56
N VAL A 75 -41.02 17.48 -22.24
CA VAL A 75 -39.74 17.36 -21.51
C VAL A 75 -39.48 15.88 -21.21
N LYS A 76 -38.36 15.33 -21.70
CA LYS A 76 -37.91 13.96 -21.35
C LYS A 76 -37.84 13.82 -19.83
N THR A 77 -38.69 12.97 -19.25
CA THR A 77 -38.75 12.71 -17.82
C THR A 77 -37.42 12.14 -17.34
N TRP A 78 -36.66 12.90 -16.55
CA TRP A 78 -35.49 12.38 -15.84
C TRP A 78 -35.98 11.40 -14.77
N VAL A 79 -35.80 10.09 -15.03
CA VAL A 79 -36.15 9.06 -14.04
C VAL A 79 -34.99 8.90 -13.07
N LYS A 80 -35.22 9.22 -11.79
CA LYS A 80 -34.23 8.99 -10.73
C LYS A 80 -34.08 7.47 -10.52
N PRO A 81 -32.88 6.89 -10.68
CA PRO A 81 -32.68 5.47 -10.41
C PRO A 81 -32.97 5.16 -8.94
N MET A 82 -33.78 4.12 -8.67
CA MET A 82 -33.94 3.61 -7.31
C MET A 82 -32.76 2.67 -7.02
N ILE A 83 -31.91 3.09 -6.09
CA ILE A 83 -30.81 2.26 -5.60
C ILE A 83 -31.42 1.23 -4.66
N SER A 84 -31.37 -0.05 -5.03
CA SER A 84 -31.74 -1.17 -4.17
C SER A 84 -30.89 -1.13 -2.90
N SER A 85 -31.56 -1.23 -1.76
CA SER A 85 -30.92 -1.36 -0.45
C SER A 85 -30.40 -2.79 -0.17
N THR A 86 -30.64 -3.72 -1.10
CA THR A 86 -30.23 -5.12 -1.00
C THR A 86 -29.20 -5.47 -2.07
N ASN A 87 -28.24 -6.33 -1.70
CA ASN A 87 -27.21 -6.87 -2.57
C ASN A 87 -26.98 -8.35 -2.21
N ASP A 88 -26.46 -9.14 -3.13
CA ASP A 88 -26.06 -10.54 -2.89
C ASP A 88 -24.54 -10.67 -2.70
N THR A 89 -23.76 -9.66 -3.05
CA THR A 89 -22.31 -9.72 -3.01
C THR A 89 -21.76 -8.65 -2.07
N PHE A 90 -20.86 -9.04 -1.17
CA PHE A 90 -20.28 -8.14 -0.17
C PHE A 90 -18.76 -8.29 -0.11
N ARG A 91 -18.06 -7.18 0.10
CA ARG A 91 -16.65 -7.14 0.48
C ARG A 91 -16.56 -6.85 1.97
N ILE A 92 -15.93 -7.75 2.71
CA ILE A 92 -15.74 -7.67 4.16
C ILE A 92 -14.24 -7.51 4.42
N ARG A 93 -13.86 -6.52 5.22
CA ARG A 93 -12.46 -6.30 5.61
C ARG A 93 -12.20 -6.84 7.01
N PHE A 94 -11.25 -7.76 7.09
CA PHE A 94 -10.74 -8.32 8.33
C PHE A 94 -9.38 -7.68 8.66
N HIS A 95 -9.24 -7.11 9.85
CA HIS A 95 -7.99 -6.51 10.34
C HIS A 95 -7.29 -7.44 11.34
N ASP A 96 -5.98 -7.25 11.53
CA ASP A 96 -5.17 -7.78 12.62
C ASP A 96 -5.48 -9.24 13.02
N LEU A 97 -6.17 -9.44 14.16
CA LEU A 97 -6.41 -10.73 14.82
C LEU A 97 -7.23 -11.70 13.97
N LEU A 98 -8.05 -11.19 13.05
CA LEU A 98 -8.83 -12.01 12.13
C LEU A 98 -8.10 -12.25 10.80
N ALA A 99 -6.99 -11.54 10.53
CA ALA A 99 -6.15 -11.74 9.35
C ALA A 99 -4.86 -12.52 9.66
N LYS A 100 -4.41 -12.49 10.92
CA LYS A 100 -3.37 -13.36 11.48
C LYS A 100 -4.06 -14.67 11.85
N ASN A 101 -3.96 -15.68 10.98
CA ASN A 101 -4.64 -16.98 11.15
C ASN A 101 -4.00 -17.85 12.27
N HIS A 102 -3.73 -17.24 13.42
CA HIS A 102 -3.48 -17.97 14.66
C HIS A 102 -4.79 -18.62 15.14
N GLY A 103 -5.15 -19.76 14.55
CA GLY A 103 -6.16 -20.68 15.08
C GLY A 103 -7.48 -20.80 14.32
N GLY A 104 -7.55 -20.48 13.02
CA GLY A 104 -8.76 -20.73 12.21
C GLY A 104 -9.92 -19.76 12.51
N MET A 105 -9.65 -18.61 13.13
CA MET A 105 -10.70 -17.65 13.50
C MET A 105 -11.43 -17.07 12.28
N LEU A 106 -10.71 -16.79 11.19
CA LEU A 106 -11.33 -16.27 9.96
C LEU A 106 -12.28 -17.29 9.35
N GLU A 107 -11.80 -18.53 9.23
CA GLU A 107 -12.58 -19.67 8.74
C GLU A 107 -13.82 -19.88 9.62
N ALA A 108 -13.66 -19.88 10.95
CA ALA A 108 -14.78 -20.03 11.89
C ALA A 108 -15.81 -18.90 11.77
N VAL A 109 -15.37 -17.65 11.58
CA VAL A 109 -16.27 -16.51 11.35
C VAL A 109 -17.04 -16.67 10.05
N LEU A 110 -16.36 -17.08 8.97
CA LEU A 110 -17.00 -17.29 7.67
C LEU A 110 -17.95 -18.48 7.69
N GLU A 111 -17.63 -19.56 8.40
CA GLU A 111 -18.51 -20.71 8.62
C GLU A 111 -19.78 -20.29 9.38
N GLN A 112 -19.64 -19.51 10.46
CA GLN A 112 -20.80 -18.99 11.20
C GLN A 112 -21.65 -18.05 10.34
N LEU A 113 -21.01 -17.17 9.57
CA LEU A 113 -21.71 -16.27 8.66
C LEU A 113 -22.48 -17.07 7.58
N GLN A 114 -21.87 -18.13 7.04
CA GLN A 114 -22.49 -19.00 6.03
C GLN A 114 -23.73 -19.73 6.56
N LYS A 115 -23.74 -20.12 7.85
CA LYS A 115 -24.93 -20.73 8.49
C LYS A 115 -26.13 -19.79 8.45
N ARG A 116 -25.91 -18.48 8.60
CA ARG A 116 -26.98 -17.47 8.55
C ARG A 116 -27.30 -17.03 7.12
N PHE A 117 -26.28 -16.82 6.30
CA PHE A 117 -26.39 -16.36 4.93
C PHE A 117 -25.67 -17.34 3.99
N PRO A 118 -26.37 -18.34 3.42
CA PRO A 118 -25.73 -19.38 2.63
C PRO A 118 -24.98 -18.79 1.44
N PHE A 119 -23.71 -19.15 1.28
CA PHE A 119 -22.85 -18.69 0.20
C PHE A 119 -23.11 -19.50 -1.08
N VAL A 120 -22.99 -18.85 -2.24
CA VAL A 120 -23.11 -19.48 -3.57
C VAL A 120 -21.84 -20.24 -3.95
N HIS A 121 -20.69 -19.74 -3.51
CA HIS A 121 -19.37 -20.30 -3.77
C HIS A 121 -18.42 -19.94 -2.62
N GLU A 122 -17.24 -20.54 -2.62
CA GLU A 122 -16.18 -20.24 -1.65
C GLU A 122 -15.88 -18.72 -1.60
N PRO A 123 -15.70 -18.14 -0.40
CA PRO A 123 -15.23 -16.76 -0.23
C PRO A 123 -13.90 -16.51 -0.95
N GLN A 124 -13.76 -15.33 -1.55
CA GLN A 124 -12.59 -15.00 -2.38
C GLN A 124 -11.78 -13.87 -1.75
N ILE A 125 -10.45 -14.02 -1.71
CA ILE A 125 -9.56 -12.90 -1.40
C ILE A 125 -9.57 -11.94 -2.60
N VAL A 126 -9.92 -10.69 -2.33
CA VAL A 126 -9.95 -9.61 -3.35
C VAL A 126 -9.00 -8.46 -3.03
N GLY A 127 -8.40 -8.47 -1.85
CA GLY A 127 -7.32 -7.57 -1.49
C GLY A 127 -6.60 -8.04 -0.23
N ILE A 128 -5.32 -7.71 -0.15
CA ILE A 128 -4.48 -7.97 1.03
C ILE A 128 -3.53 -6.80 1.23
N GLU A 129 -3.27 -6.43 2.47
CA GLU A 129 -2.18 -5.51 2.81
C GLU A 129 -1.18 -6.19 3.71
N VAL A 130 0.08 -6.21 3.25
CA VAL A 130 1.21 -6.77 3.98
C VAL A 130 2.08 -5.62 4.45
N PHE A 131 2.52 -5.69 5.70
CA PHE A 131 3.42 -4.69 6.28
C PHE A 131 4.76 -5.28 6.70
N CYS A 132 5.77 -4.42 6.78
CA CYS A 132 7.04 -4.65 7.45
C CYS A 132 7.29 -3.52 8.46
N ASP A 133 7.51 -3.90 9.71
CA ASP A 133 7.76 -3.01 10.82
C ASP A 133 9.23 -3.06 11.26
N PHE A 134 9.80 -1.89 11.52
CA PHE A 134 11.14 -1.69 12.05
C PHE A 134 11.03 -1.09 13.45
N TRP A 135 11.31 -1.92 14.45
CA TRP A 135 11.22 -1.61 15.87
C TRP A 135 12.59 -1.23 16.42
N HIS A 136 12.75 -0.01 16.94
CA HIS A 136 14.01 0.36 17.58
C HIS A 136 14.18 -0.43 18.88
N LYS A 137 15.30 -1.14 19.04
CA LYS A 137 15.55 -2.03 20.19
C LYS A 137 15.49 -1.30 21.53
N GLN A 138 15.86 -0.03 21.55
CA GLN A 138 15.83 0.84 22.74
C GLN A 138 14.68 1.85 22.71
N ARG A 139 13.67 1.65 21.83
CA ARG A 139 12.44 2.47 21.79
C ARG A 139 12.69 3.98 21.57
N SER A 140 13.71 4.32 20.78
CA SER A 140 14.06 5.72 20.51
C SER A 140 13.19 6.28 19.40
N VAL A 141 12.35 7.26 19.74
CA VAL A 141 11.45 7.94 18.79
C VAL A 141 12.25 8.66 17.69
N SER A 142 13.39 9.27 18.04
CA SER A 142 14.24 9.97 17.07
C SER A 142 14.88 8.99 16.09
N ALA A 143 15.38 7.85 16.57
CA ALA A 143 15.94 6.80 15.73
C ALA A 143 14.86 6.17 14.82
N THR A 144 13.67 5.88 15.35
CA THR A 144 12.53 5.38 14.56
C THR A 144 12.13 6.36 13.46
N ARG A 145 12.19 7.67 13.75
CA ARG A 145 11.95 8.72 12.75
C ARG A 145 13.04 8.77 11.68
N ALA A 146 14.32 8.59 12.06
CA ALA A 146 15.42 8.49 11.11
C ALA A 146 15.29 7.23 10.22
N MET A 147 14.88 6.09 10.78
CA MET A 147 14.59 4.89 9.99
C MET A 147 13.39 5.10 9.05
N THR A 148 12.33 5.77 9.52
CA THR A 148 11.19 6.15 8.65
C THR A 148 11.69 6.98 7.47
N TYR A 149 12.53 7.99 7.72
CA TYR A 149 13.12 8.80 6.66
C TYR A 149 13.96 7.95 5.69
N ARG A 150 14.81 7.06 6.21
CA ARG A 150 15.62 6.13 5.40
C ARG A 150 14.74 5.27 4.50
N LEU A 151 13.65 4.71 5.02
CA LEU A 151 12.70 3.90 4.24
C LEU A 151 11.98 4.75 3.17
N GLN A 152 11.50 5.95 3.52
CA GLN A 152 10.84 6.84 2.57
C GLN A 152 11.77 7.31 1.44
N THR A 153 13.02 7.59 1.79
CA THR A 153 14.05 8.09 0.86
C THR A 153 14.74 6.99 0.08
N SER A 154 14.49 5.71 0.38
CA SER A 154 15.09 4.55 -0.33
C SER A 154 14.08 3.62 -0.99
N LEU A 155 12.77 3.75 -0.72
CA LEU A 155 11.77 2.88 -1.33
C LEU A 155 11.78 3.00 -2.85
N PHE A 156 12.03 1.88 -3.52
CA PHE A 156 11.81 1.71 -4.94
C PHE A 156 10.45 1.06 -5.18
N SER A 157 9.46 1.88 -5.51
CA SER A 157 8.12 1.43 -5.91
C SER A 157 7.84 1.84 -7.35
N ASN A 158 7.06 1.02 -8.07
CA ASN A 158 6.54 1.36 -9.40
C ASN A 158 5.15 2.04 -9.33
N GLY A 159 4.67 2.35 -8.11
CA GLY A 159 3.43 3.07 -7.89
C GLY A 159 3.45 4.48 -8.49
N THR A 160 2.31 4.92 -8.98
CA THR A 160 2.16 6.27 -9.56
C THR A 160 1.93 7.34 -8.48
N ARG A 161 1.94 8.63 -8.86
CA ARG A 161 1.50 9.75 -8.00
C ARG A 161 2.15 9.76 -6.59
N PRO A 162 3.48 9.86 -6.50
CA PRO A 162 4.17 9.97 -5.22
C PRO A 162 3.68 11.21 -4.46
N ARG A 163 3.36 11.02 -3.18
CA ARG A 163 2.82 12.08 -2.31
C ARG A 163 3.18 11.83 -0.85
N GLN A 164 3.15 12.89 -0.06
CA GLN A 164 3.16 12.83 1.39
C GLN A 164 1.80 13.23 1.95
N PHE A 165 1.17 12.32 2.67
CA PHE A 165 -0.06 12.60 3.41
C PHE A 165 0.28 13.20 4.78
N ASN A 166 -0.32 14.36 5.07
CA ASN A 166 -0.21 15.01 6.36
C ASN A 166 -1.41 14.61 7.24
N PRO A 167 -1.21 13.78 8.29
CA PRO A 167 -2.30 13.37 9.16
C PRO A 167 -2.88 14.54 9.97
N ALA A 168 -2.10 15.58 10.26
CA ALA A 168 -2.57 16.74 11.03
C ALA A 168 -3.56 17.61 10.25
N SER A 169 -3.39 17.71 8.93
CA SER A 169 -4.26 18.52 8.06
C SER A 169 -5.16 17.67 7.16
N TRP A 170 -5.09 16.35 7.28
CA TRP A 170 -5.79 15.38 6.42
C TRP A 170 -5.64 15.62 4.90
N LYS A 171 -4.48 16.13 4.47
CA LYS A 171 -4.22 16.55 3.07
C LYS A 171 -3.05 15.80 2.46
N ASN A 172 -3.14 15.51 1.16
CA ASN A 172 -2.01 15.03 0.38
C ASN A 172 -1.18 16.21 -0.15
N VAL A 173 0.14 16.06 -0.08
CA VAL A 173 1.13 16.93 -0.72
C VAL A 173 1.83 16.11 -1.79
N TYR A 174 1.50 16.35 -3.05
CA TYR A 174 2.11 15.64 -4.17
C TYR A 174 3.57 16.07 -4.34
N LEU A 175 4.42 15.10 -4.69
CA LEU A 175 5.86 15.32 -4.81
C LEU A 175 6.19 15.67 -6.26
N PHE A 176 6.58 16.92 -6.46
CA PHE A 176 7.00 17.48 -7.75
C PHE A 176 8.46 17.92 -7.67
N PRO A 177 9.09 18.31 -8.79
CA PRO A 177 10.40 18.92 -8.74
C PRO A 177 10.43 20.12 -7.78
N GLY A 178 11.13 19.95 -6.67
CA GLY A 178 11.45 20.96 -5.66
C GLY A 178 11.09 20.45 -4.27
N THR A 179 10.08 19.57 -4.21
CA THR A 179 9.53 19.07 -2.95
C THR A 179 10.54 18.21 -2.21
N ARG A 180 10.81 18.57 -0.95
CA ARG A 180 11.58 17.77 0.00
C ARG A 180 10.63 16.91 0.83
N ILE A 181 11.01 15.66 1.07
CA ILE A 181 10.21 14.78 1.93
C ILE A 181 10.56 15.01 3.40
N THR A 182 9.61 14.70 4.26
CA THR A 182 9.79 14.78 5.71
C THR A 182 9.28 13.52 6.43
N PRO A 183 9.98 13.01 7.45
CA PRO A 183 9.56 11.79 8.15
C PRO A 183 8.35 11.97 9.07
N TYR A 184 7.81 13.20 9.18
CA TYR A 184 6.59 13.48 9.94
C TYR A 184 5.29 13.22 9.16
N ARG A 185 5.40 12.94 7.86
CA ARG A 185 4.27 12.68 6.96
C ARG A 185 4.37 11.26 6.38
N ASN A 186 3.24 10.73 5.91
CA ASN A 186 3.19 9.38 5.34
C ASN A 186 3.50 9.47 3.85
N PHE A 187 4.61 8.88 3.43
CA PHE A 187 4.92 8.74 2.01
C PHE A 187 3.99 7.69 1.39
N ARG A 188 3.46 7.96 0.19
CA ARG A 188 2.55 7.08 -0.54
C ARG A 188 2.86 7.07 -2.03
N THR A 189 2.76 5.90 -2.64
CA THR A 189 2.71 5.73 -4.10
C THR A 189 1.56 4.78 -4.47
N GLY A 190 0.95 4.99 -5.62
CA GLY A 190 -0.32 4.37 -6.01
C GLY A 190 -1.54 5.02 -5.35
N ASN A 191 -2.73 4.73 -5.87
CA ASN A 191 -4.03 5.19 -5.37
C ASN A 191 -4.85 4.02 -4.82
N LYS A 192 -5.94 4.32 -4.11
CA LYS A 192 -6.85 3.34 -3.49
C LYS A 192 -7.34 2.24 -4.46
N TRP A 193 -7.51 2.60 -5.73
CA TRP A 193 -8.08 1.77 -6.79
C TRP A 193 -7.03 1.10 -7.67
N ASP A 194 -5.75 1.43 -7.47
CA ASP A 194 -4.68 0.78 -8.22
C ASP A 194 -4.55 -0.68 -7.73
N ASN A 195 -4.11 -1.57 -8.61
CA ASN A 195 -3.85 -2.97 -8.26
C ASN A 195 -2.77 -3.10 -7.17
N ILE A 196 -1.88 -2.09 -7.04
CA ILE A 196 -0.83 -2.08 -6.04
C ILE A 196 -0.56 -0.66 -5.53
N SER A 197 -0.35 -0.52 -4.23
CA SER A 197 0.02 0.74 -3.60
C SER A 197 0.95 0.55 -2.40
N TRP A 198 1.75 1.56 -2.10
CA TRP A 198 2.68 1.57 -0.98
C TRP A 198 2.39 2.72 -0.03
N GLN A 199 2.68 2.48 1.26
CA GLN A 199 2.74 3.52 2.27
C GLN A 199 3.97 3.33 3.16
N VAL A 200 4.66 4.42 3.49
CA VAL A 200 5.80 4.41 4.43
C VAL A 200 5.67 5.54 5.43
N TYR A 201 5.69 5.21 6.72
CA TYR A 201 5.40 6.18 7.76
C TYR A 201 5.88 5.73 9.14
N HIS A 202 5.92 6.69 10.06
CA HIS A 202 6.11 6.43 11.47
C HIS A 202 4.74 6.10 12.09
N LYS A 203 4.50 4.82 12.36
CA LYS A 203 3.26 4.35 13.00
C LYS A 203 3.34 4.66 14.50
N ARG A 204 2.64 5.73 14.87
CA ARG A 204 2.60 6.33 16.21
C ARG A 204 1.17 6.51 16.75
N THR A 205 0.20 6.10 15.95
CA THR A 205 -1.22 6.15 16.28
C THR A 205 -1.89 4.87 15.82
N ASP A 206 -2.90 4.45 16.56
CA ASP A 206 -3.79 3.37 16.19
C ASP A 206 -5.23 3.72 16.60
N ASN A 207 -6.19 3.52 15.71
CA ASN A 207 -7.58 3.97 15.93
C ASN A 207 -7.71 5.42 16.45
N ALA A 208 -6.93 6.32 15.83
CA ALA A 208 -6.76 7.73 16.23
C ALA A 208 -6.15 7.99 17.62
N GLN A 209 -5.87 6.95 18.40
CA GLN A 209 -5.18 7.04 19.69
C GLN A 209 -3.67 7.05 19.51
N LYS A 210 -2.97 7.79 20.36
CA LYS A 210 -1.50 7.81 20.37
C LYS A 210 -0.98 6.50 20.95
N LEU A 211 0.01 5.92 20.28
CA LEU A 211 0.67 4.71 20.74
C LEU A 211 1.73 5.01 21.81
N PRO A 212 1.86 4.15 22.83
CA PRO A 212 3.01 4.12 23.72
C PRO A 212 4.32 4.04 22.94
N VAL A 213 5.41 4.55 23.50
CA VAL A 213 6.70 4.68 22.79
C VAL A 213 7.26 3.32 22.36
N GLU A 214 7.05 2.31 23.19
CA GLU A 214 7.35 0.89 22.96
C GLU A 214 6.61 0.29 21.75
N GLU A 215 5.46 0.86 21.40
CA GLU A 215 4.63 0.43 20.26
C GLU A 215 4.89 1.26 19.00
N GLN A 216 5.76 2.27 19.06
CA GLN A 216 6.10 3.09 17.90
C GLN A 216 7.13 2.39 17.00
N ARG A 217 6.87 2.42 15.70
CA ARG A 217 7.73 1.79 14.69
C ARG A 217 7.71 2.53 13.36
N ALA A 218 8.75 2.31 12.57
CA ALA A 218 8.73 2.70 11.15
C ALA A 218 8.09 1.56 10.36
N ARG A 219 7.05 1.86 9.59
CA ARG A 219 6.26 0.86 8.85
C ARG A 219 6.32 1.10 7.36
N VAL A 220 6.46 0.02 6.61
CA VAL A 220 6.19 -0.05 5.17
C VAL A 220 4.99 -0.96 4.95
N GLU A 221 3.97 -0.49 4.25
CA GLU A 221 2.78 -1.25 3.85
C GLU A 221 2.75 -1.38 2.33
N VAL A 222 2.31 -2.54 1.86
CA VAL A 222 2.03 -2.81 0.45
C VAL A 222 0.65 -3.43 0.34
N THR A 223 -0.23 -2.76 -0.39
CA THR A 223 -1.57 -3.25 -0.73
C THR A 223 -1.53 -3.97 -2.07
N LEU A 224 -2.12 -5.15 -2.17
CA LEU A 224 -2.30 -5.91 -3.40
C LEU A 224 -3.79 -6.14 -3.67
N LYS A 225 -4.23 -5.88 -4.90
CA LYS A 225 -5.60 -6.06 -5.40
C LYS A 225 -5.58 -6.46 -6.87
N GLY A 226 -6.72 -6.96 -7.37
CA GLY A 226 -6.93 -7.21 -8.80
C GLY A 226 -5.79 -8.01 -9.44
N ALA A 227 -5.25 -7.51 -10.54
CA ALA A 227 -4.19 -8.22 -11.28
C ALA A 227 -2.90 -8.45 -10.47
N ALA A 228 -2.59 -7.59 -9.50
CA ALA A 228 -1.41 -7.80 -8.65
C ALA A 228 -1.62 -9.00 -7.72
N LEU A 229 -2.85 -9.19 -7.23
CA LEU A 229 -3.21 -10.35 -6.43
C LEU A 229 -3.17 -11.65 -7.26
N THR A 230 -3.66 -11.59 -8.50
CA THR A 230 -3.59 -12.70 -9.47
C THR A 230 -2.17 -13.13 -9.79
N HIS A 231 -1.23 -12.18 -9.87
CA HIS A 231 0.18 -12.51 -10.07
C HIS A 231 0.76 -13.43 -8.98
N TYR A 232 0.23 -13.37 -7.76
CA TYR A 232 0.65 -14.20 -6.63
C TYR A 232 -0.24 -15.41 -6.37
N SER A 233 -1.28 -15.63 -7.19
CA SER A 233 -2.26 -16.71 -6.99
C SER A 233 -2.86 -16.73 -5.57
N LEU A 234 -3.17 -15.55 -5.02
CA LEU A 234 -3.77 -15.39 -3.68
C LEU A 234 -5.26 -15.08 -3.80
N HIS A 235 -6.08 -16.07 -4.12
CA HIS A 235 -7.51 -15.89 -4.40
C HIS A 235 -8.45 -16.56 -3.41
N ARG A 236 -7.96 -17.53 -2.65
CA ARG A 236 -8.71 -18.33 -1.68
C ARG A 236 -8.01 -18.34 -0.35
N LEU A 237 -8.74 -18.63 0.72
CA LEU A 237 -8.17 -18.73 2.07
C LEU A 237 -7.10 -19.82 2.15
N SER A 238 -7.34 -20.95 1.48
CA SER A 238 -6.38 -22.06 1.39
C SER A 238 -5.07 -21.69 0.70
N ASP A 239 -5.07 -20.69 -0.19
CA ASP A 239 -3.83 -20.21 -0.83
C ASP A 239 -2.88 -19.59 0.21
N MET A 240 -3.41 -18.93 1.25
CA MET A 240 -2.60 -18.25 2.28
C MET A 240 -1.78 -19.24 3.12
N GLN A 241 -2.31 -20.43 3.39
CA GLN A 241 -1.65 -21.45 4.23
C GLN A 241 -0.36 -21.98 3.58
N ARG A 242 -0.30 -21.99 2.24
CA ARG A 242 0.85 -22.49 1.47
C ARG A 242 1.68 -21.36 0.86
N PHE A 243 1.28 -20.11 1.08
CA PHE A 243 1.90 -18.98 0.43
C PHE A 243 3.29 -18.70 1.01
N ARG A 244 4.29 -18.66 0.13
CA ARG A 244 5.66 -18.26 0.49
C ARG A 244 5.76 -16.75 0.55
N PHE A 245 5.48 -16.17 1.71
CA PHE A 245 5.48 -14.70 1.89
C PHE A 245 6.80 -14.03 1.55
N GLU A 246 7.94 -14.73 1.65
CA GLU A 246 9.23 -14.19 1.21
C GLU A 246 9.29 -13.89 -0.29
N THR A 247 8.39 -14.44 -1.11
CA THR A 247 8.25 -14.05 -2.52
C THR A 247 7.86 -12.58 -2.67
N LEU A 248 7.16 -11.98 -1.69
CA LEU A 248 6.77 -10.57 -1.67
C LEU A 248 7.95 -9.62 -1.38
N THR A 249 9.13 -10.14 -1.06
CA THR A 249 10.34 -9.34 -0.76
C THR A 249 10.63 -8.30 -1.84
N HIS A 250 10.35 -8.61 -3.10
CA HIS A 250 10.58 -7.71 -4.23
C HIS A 250 9.63 -6.50 -4.29
N LEU A 251 8.56 -6.50 -3.49
CA LEU A 251 7.68 -5.34 -3.29
C LEU A 251 8.26 -4.36 -2.25
N PHE A 252 9.19 -4.82 -1.42
CA PHE A 252 9.89 -4.03 -0.41
C PHE A 252 11.34 -3.77 -0.87
N LYS A 253 11.50 -3.17 -2.06
CA LYS A 253 12.82 -2.85 -2.60
C LYS A 253 13.31 -1.53 -2.07
N PHE A 254 14.53 -1.53 -1.54
CA PHE A 254 15.22 -0.33 -1.07
C PHE A 254 16.51 -0.12 -1.87
N ARG A 255 16.73 1.12 -2.31
CA ARG A 255 17.88 1.49 -3.12
C ARG A 255 18.49 2.80 -2.63
N LYS A 256 19.72 3.08 -3.04
CA LYS A 256 20.40 4.35 -2.80
C LYS A 256 21.22 4.75 -4.03
N PRO A 257 21.49 6.04 -4.24
CA PRO A 257 22.46 6.44 -5.26
C PRO A 257 23.82 5.79 -4.97
N ILE A 258 24.51 5.36 -6.02
CA ILE A 258 25.93 5.01 -5.93
C ILE A 258 26.71 6.32 -5.78
N GLU A 259 27.77 6.36 -4.98
CA GLU A 259 28.58 7.59 -4.89
C GLU A 259 29.16 7.97 -6.27
N PRO A 260 29.12 9.26 -6.68
CA PRO A 260 29.61 9.68 -7.99
C PRO A 260 31.04 9.23 -8.28
N GLU A 261 31.91 9.23 -7.27
CA GLU A 261 33.31 8.80 -7.33
C GLU A 261 33.41 7.32 -7.71
N MET A 262 32.62 6.47 -7.05
CA MET A 262 32.57 5.03 -7.34
C MET A 262 32.05 4.77 -8.75
N MET A 263 31.05 5.53 -9.21
CA MET A 263 30.52 5.41 -10.56
C MET A 263 31.50 5.90 -11.64
N ALA A 264 32.27 6.94 -11.33
CA ALA A 264 33.24 7.52 -12.25
C ALA A 264 34.46 6.61 -12.44
N ASN A 265 34.82 5.82 -11.42
CA ASN A 265 35.95 4.89 -11.46
C ASN A 265 37.25 5.57 -11.94
N GLY A 266 37.57 6.73 -11.36
CA GLY A 266 38.76 7.53 -11.68
C GLY A 266 38.64 8.44 -12.91
N ASP A 267 37.58 8.33 -13.72
CA ASP A 267 37.36 9.19 -14.90
C ASP A 267 36.72 10.52 -14.50
N MET A 268 37.50 11.62 -14.57
CA MET A 268 37.03 12.97 -14.25
C MET A 268 35.88 13.48 -15.15
N PHE A 269 35.84 13.08 -16.42
CA PHE A 269 34.76 13.48 -17.32
C PHE A 269 33.46 12.81 -16.90
N ARG A 270 33.51 11.51 -16.57
CA ARG A 270 32.35 10.79 -16.02
C ARG A 270 31.90 11.38 -14.68
N PHE A 271 32.82 11.66 -13.77
CA PHE A 271 32.51 12.28 -12.48
C PHE A 271 31.75 13.60 -12.65
N THR A 272 32.28 14.49 -13.48
CA THR A 272 31.67 15.79 -13.79
C THR A 272 30.28 15.61 -14.41
N ALA A 273 30.13 14.69 -15.37
CA ALA A 273 28.86 14.42 -16.02
C ALA A 273 27.81 13.86 -15.05
N ILE A 274 28.18 12.93 -14.17
CA ILE A 274 27.28 12.34 -13.16
C ILE A 274 26.77 13.44 -12.22
N ASN A 275 27.68 14.28 -11.72
CA ASN A 275 27.31 15.37 -10.82
C ASN A 275 26.44 16.42 -11.50
N ALA A 276 26.74 16.78 -12.75
CA ALA A 276 25.89 17.68 -13.54
C ALA A 276 24.48 17.11 -13.74
N VAL A 277 24.34 15.83 -14.13
CA VAL A 277 23.03 15.19 -14.29
C VAL A 277 22.26 15.14 -12.98
N ARG A 278 22.93 14.82 -11.86
CA ARG A 278 22.28 14.80 -10.54
C ARG A 278 21.80 16.19 -10.13
N LYS A 279 22.61 17.22 -10.35
CA LYS A 279 22.26 18.61 -10.07
C LYS A 279 21.06 19.06 -10.89
N VAL A 280 21.05 18.80 -12.21
CA VAL A 280 19.94 19.16 -13.11
C VAL A 280 18.63 18.47 -12.70
N ASN A 281 18.70 17.22 -12.25
CA ASN A 281 17.51 16.47 -11.83
C ASN A 281 17.13 16.73 -10.35
N ASP A 282 17.92 17.53 -9.61
CA ASP A 282 17.84 17.70 -8.15
C ASP A 282 17.67 16.35 -7.46
N ALA A 283 18.58 15.45 -7.83
CA ALA A 283 18.65 14.06 -7.42
C ALA A 283 19.42 13.99 -6.11
N THR A 284 18.73 14.26 -4.99
CA THR A 284 19.30 14.21 -3.64
C THR A 284 18.54 13.26 -2.74
N ALA A 285 19.18 12.78 -1.66
CA ALA A 285 18.53 11.92 -0.69
C ALA A 285 17.32 12.61 -0.03
N GLU A 286 17.35 13.92 0.15
CA GLU A 286 16.30 14.71 0.79
C GLU A 286 15.05 14.94 -0.07
N ARG A 287 15.21 14.86 -1.39
CA ARG A 287 14.07 14.71 -2.29
C ARG A 287 13.41 13.34 -2.10
N GLY A 288 14.16 12.33 -1.69
CA GLY A 288 13.72 10.94 -1.56
C GLY A 288 13.88 10.16 -2.86
N LEU A 289 13.98 8.82 -2.77
CA LEU A 289 14.44 8.00 -3.89
C LEU A 289 13.60 8.10 -5.15
N HIS A 290 12.32 8.43 -5.00
CA HIS A 290 11.40 8.59 -6.11
C HIS A 290 11.87 9.65 -7.13
N SER A 291 12.70 10.62 -6.71
CA SER A 291 13.31 11.62 -7.60
C SER A 291 14.38 11.04 -8.53
N PHE A 292 14.99 9.90 -8.16
CA PHE A 292 16.04 9.24 -8.94
C PHE A 292 15.51 8.41 -10.12
N ASN A 293 14.18 8.30 -10.29
CA ASN A 293 13.59 7.65 -11.46
C ASN A 293 13.94 8.34 -12.79
N ASN A 294 14.51 9.55 -12.72
CA ASN A 294 14.92 10.35 -13.88
C ASN A 294 16.44 10.35 -14.10
N ILE A 295 17.26 9.87 -13.15
CA ILE A 295 18.71 9.80 -13.35
C ILE A 295 19.11 8.53 -14.12
N GLY A 296 20.00 8.69 -15.11
CA GLY A 296 20.47 7.58 -15.96
C GLY A 296 19.55 7.24 -17.14
N ARG A 297 18.57 8.09 -17.48
CA ARG A 297 17.80 7.93 -18.72
C ARG A 297 18.66 8.26 -19.95
N ARG A 298 19.42 7.28 -20.46
CA ARG A 298 19.89 7.34 -21.85
C ARG A 298 18.74 7.04 -22.80
N ASP A 299 18.25 8.09 -23.46
CA ASP A 299 17.62 8.08 -24.79
C ASP A 299 16.08 7.95 -24.95
N LYS A 300 15.61 8.71 -25.94
CA LYS A 300 14.26 9.24 -26.23
C LYS A 300 13.20 8.21 -26.68
N ARG A 301 13.54 6.93 -26.84
CA ARG A 301 12.65 5.92 -27.47
C ARG A 301 11.44 5.46 -26.65
N SER A 302 11.39 5.72 -25.34
CA SER A 302 10.22 5.36 -24.51
C SER A 302 9.03 6.34 -24.63
N TRP A 303 9.21 7.51 -25.25
CA TRP A 303 8.11 8.45 -25.48
C TRP A 303 7.28 8.12 -26.74
N MET A 304 7.78 7.27 -27.64
CA MET A 304 7.10 6.88 -28.89
C MET A 304 6.21 5.63 -28.78
N MET A 305 6.09 5.01 -27.60
CA MET A 305 5.26 3.81 -27.44
C MET A 305 3.86 4.21 -26.94
N VAL A 306 2.91 4.26 -27.89
CA VAL A 306 1.52 4.71 -27.70
C VAL A 306 0.66 3.70 -26.92
N ASN A 307 1.14 2.48 -26.68
CA ASN A 307 0.36 1.45 -25.98
C ASN A 307 1.09 0.91 -24.74
N GLY A 308 0.67 1.40 -23.56
CA GLY A 308 0.56 0.65 -22.30
C GLY A 308 1.83 0.20 -21.57
N ASP A 309 2.79 -0.41 -22.26
CA ASP A 309 3.94 -1.04 -21.63
C ASP A 309 5.17 -0.14 -21.72
N LYS A 310 5.22 0.85 -20.82
CA LYS A 310 6.50 1.41 -20.40
C LYS A 310 7.28 0.26 -19.77
N ARG A 311 8.08 -0.47 -20.55
CA ARG A 311 9.08 -1.41 -20.03
C ARG A 311 9.87 -0.66 -18.96
N LEU A 312 9.55 -0.94 -17.69
CA LEU A 312 10.30 -0.46 -16.54
C LEU A 312 11.73 -0.90 -16.80
N ARG A 313 12.61 0.05 -17.15
CA ARG A 313 14.00 -0.31 -17.47
C ARG A 313 14.56 -1.10 -16.28
N LYS A 314 15.31 -2.16 -16.63
CA LYS A 314 16.27 -2.80 -15.73
C LYS A 314 16.99 -1.69 -14.95
N GLU A 315 17.09 -1.89 -13.64
CA GLU A 315 17.48 -0.92 -12.62
C GLU A 315 18.51 0.11 -13.12
N SER A 316 18.30 1.40 -12.84
CA SER A 316 19.24 2.45 -13.26
C SER A 316 20.64 2.11 -12.75
N SER A 317 21.65 2.10 -13.62
CA SER A 317 23.06 1.86 -13.28
C SER A 317 23.64 2.88 -12.29
N HIS A 318 22.86 3.89 -11.90
CA HIS A 318 23.19 4.89 -10.90
C HIS A 318 22.72 4.53 -9.48
N LEU A 319 22.04 3.40 -9.30
CA LEU A 319 21.45 2.98 -8.03
C LEU A 319 22.04 1.65 -7.55
N ALA A 320 22.36 1.57 -6.27
CA ALA A 320 22.70 0.34 -5.57
C ALA A 320 21.51 -0.13 -4.71
N VAL A 321 21.44 -1.45 -4.50
CA VAL A 321 20.48 -2.05 -3.55
C VAL A 321 20.96 -1.82 -2.11
N VAL A 322 20.01 -1.53 -1.23
CA VAL A 322 20.25 -1.44 0.23
C VAL A 322 20.06 -2.84 0.83
N ASN A 323 21.10 -3.67 0.71
CA ASN A 323 21.05 -5.10 1.00
C ASN A 323 20.67 -5.42 2.46
N ASP A 324 21.08 -4.61 3.43
CA ASP A 324 20.77 -4.79 4.84
C ASP A 324 19.26 -4.69 5.13
N LEU A 325 18.58 -3.70 4.53
CA LEU A 325 17.12 -3.58 4.60
C LEU A 325 16.42 -4.71 3.83
N GLN A 326 16.91 -5.01 2.62
CA GLN A 326 16.33 -6.04 1.76
C GLN A 326 16.34 -7.42 2.42
N ASN A 327 17.48 -7.81 2.99
CA ASN A 327 17.65 -9.09 3.68
C ASN A 327 16.84 -9.16 4.98
N ALA A 328 16.75 -8.05 5.71
CA ALA A 328 15.95 -7.99 6.92
C ALA A 328 14.45 -8.19 6.64
N VAL A 329 13.93 -7.55 5.59
CA VAL A 329 12.54 -7.76 5.13
C VAL A 329 12.32 -9.18 4.64
N LYS A 330 13.23 -9.71 3.81
CA LYS A 330 13.14 -11.12 3.37
C LYS A 330 13.05 -12.08 4.54
N GLY A 331 13.91 -11.89 5.55
CA GLY A 331 13.90 -12.68 6.77
C GLY A 331 12.60 -12.55 7.56
N ALA A 332 12.03 -11.34 7.65
CA ALA A 332 10.77 -11.09 8.34
C ALA A 332 9.57 -11.74 7.63
N LEU A 333 9.48 -11.59 6.30
CA LEU A 333 8.45 -12.21 5.48
C LEU A 333 8.54 -13.74 5.50
N ARG A 334 9.74 -14.32 5.49
CA ARG A 334 9.92 -15.77 5.61
C ARG A 334 9.39 -16.35 6.93
N ARG A 335 9.36 -15.55 7.99
CA ARG A 335 8.81 -15.93 9.30
C ARG A 335 7.32 -15.61 9.44
N LEU A 336 6.70 -15.03 8.40
CA LEU A 336 5.28 -14.78 8.40
C LEU A 336 4.58 -16.12 8.15
N HIS A 337 3.96 -16.62 9.20
CA HIS A 337 3.08 -17.76 9.14
C HIS A 337 1.66 -17.24 9.33
N VAL A 338 0.76 -17.75 8.50
CA VAL A 338 -0.66 -17.43 8.52
C VAL A 338 -1.35 -18.70 8.93
#